data_AF-A0A357CQ35-F1
#
_entry.id   AF-A0A357CQ35-F1
#
_cell.length_a   1.000
_cell.length_b   1.000
_cell.length_c   1.000
_cell.angle_alpha   90.00
_cell.angle_beta   90.00
_cell.angle_gamma   90.00
#
_symmetry.space_group_name_H-M   'P 1'
#
loop_
_entity.id
_entity.type
_entity.pdbx_description
1 polymer ?
#
loop_
_entity_poly.entity_id
_entity_poly.type
_entity_poly.pdbx_seq_one_letter_code
_entity_poly.pdbx_strand_id
1 'polypeptide(L)'
;GNDFAAALQMPPDPVAAVHQIMRGEIQKIDLCRVNQRYFVSSVGVGFDGEVAFHVNQGFRRFRGKAAYLCSVFKTLFSYQSRRIKLNVDGLVMEFNSLLVAVTNSPTYGGGFKINPEALVNDGFFDVCTAQHMRIPEIICCLPLLMPGWHRNLKKVRMLKGRQIILESDRPFYYQLDGEVLTDKTLRFTIFPQALLFKGAKVEPTSADPLAEDVSPRIKEAEALA
;
A
#
# COMPACT_ATOMS: atom_id res chain seq x y z
N GLY A 1 3.53 -12.21 1.41
CA GLY A 1 3.78 -12.77 0.08
C GLY A 1 2.49 -13.07 -0.66
N ASN A 2 1.50 -13.71 -0.03
CA ASN A 2 0.21 -14.02 -0.66
C ASN A 2 -0.87 -12.98 -0.31
N ASP A 3 -0.49 -11.72 -0.09
CA ASP A 3 -1.39 -10.67 0.40
C ASP A 3 -2.52 -10.36 -0.59
N PHE A 4 -2.21 -10.32 -1.89
CA PHE A 4 -3.23 -10.15 -2.93
C PHE A 4 -4.19 -11.34 -3.00
N ALA A 5 -3.69 -12.57 -2.89
CA ALA A 5 -4.55 -13.76 -2.83
C ALA A 5 -5.46 -13.72 -1.61
N ALA A 6 -4.95 -13.27 -0.45
CA ALA A 6 -5.75 -13.09 0.76
C ALA A 6 -6.83 -12.01 0.58
N ALA A 7 -6.54 -10.90 -0.11
CA ALA A 7 -7.52 -9.87 -0.43
C ALA A 7 -8.66 -10.38 -1.32
N LEU A 8 -8.38 -11.36 -2.19
CA LEU A 8 -9.38 -12.06 -2.99
C LEU A 8 -10.06 -13.24 -2.26
N GLN A 9 -9.80 -13.38 -0.96
CA GLN A 9 -10.23 -14.49 -0.10
C GLN A 9 -9.89 -15.86 -0.67
N MET A 10 -8.72 -15.99 -1.31
CA MET A 10 -8.23 -17.29 -1.77
C MET A 10 -7.72 -18.12 -0.58
N PRO A 11 -8.06 -19.42 -0.51
CA PRO A 11 -7.49 -20.33 0.47
C PRO A 11 -5.96 -20.35 0.39
N PRO A 12 -5.26 -20.46 1.54
CA PRO A 12 -3.81 -20.59 1.55
C PRO A 12 -3.33 -21.95 1.02
N ASP A 13 -4.19 -22.98 1.07
CA ASP A 13 -3.94 -24.27 0.47
C ASP A 13 -4.12 -24.19 -1.06
N PRO A 14 -3.09 -24.52 -1.86
CA PRO A 14 -3.16 -24.42 -3.32
C PRO A 14 -4.25 -25.28 -3.96
N VAL A 15 -4.54 -26.47 -3.42
CA VAL A 15 -5.56 -27.36 -3.96
C VAL A 15 -6.95 -26.77 -3.75
N ALA A 16 -7.22 -26.27 -2.55
CA ALA A 16 -8.45 -25.54 -2.25
C ALA A 16 -8.60 -24.26 -3.10
N ALA A 17 -7.51 -23.53 -3.36
CA ALA A 17 -7.53 -22.36 -4.23
C ALA A 17 -7.89 -22.72 -5.68
N VAL A 18 -7.36 -23.83 -6.21
CA VAL A 18 -7.75 -24.35 -7.53
C VAL A 18 -9.25 -24.69 -7.56
N HIS A 19 -9.78 -25.34 -6.52
CA HIS A 19 -11.21 -25.62 -6.44
C HIS A 19 -12.06 -24.34 -6.40
N GLN A 20 -11.61 -23.29 -5.71
CA GLN A 20 -12.27 -21.98 -5.71
C GLN A 20 -12.25 -21.34 -7.11
N ILE A 21 -11.13 -21.41 -7.83
CA ILE A 21 -11.04 -20.90 -9.22
C ILE A 21 -11.99 -21.65 -10.15
N MET A 22 -12.01 -22.99 -10.07
CA MET A 22 -12.84 -23.83 -10.95
C MET A 22 -14.34 -23.61 -10.73
N ARG A 23 -14.77 -23.39 -9.48
CA ARG A 23 -16.18 -23.23 -9.12
C ARG A 23 -16.67 -21.79 -9.07
N GLY A 24 -15.76 -20.83 -8.87
CA GLY A 24 -16.11 -19.43 -8.66
C GLY A 24 -16.41 -18.70 -9.96
N GLU A 25 -16.99 -17.51 -9.84
CA GLU A 25 -17.32 -16.66 -10.97
C GLU A 25 -16.16 -15.75 -11.37
N ILE A 26 -16.27 -15.09 -12.53
CA ILE A 26 -15.34 -14.03 -12.89
C ILE A 26 -15.79 -12.77 -12.16
N GLN A 27 -14.90 -12.21 -11.35
CA GLN A 27 -15.09 -10.90 -10.74
C GLN A 27 -14.25 -9.87 -11.50
N LYS A 28 -14.72 -8.62 -11.47
CA LYS A 28 -13.94 -7.48 -11.95
C LYS A 28 -13.24 -6.85 -10.76
N ILE A 29 -11.95 -6.62 -10.91
CA ILE A 29 -11.13 -5.93 -9.92
C ILE A 29 -10.39 -4.78 -10.60
N ASP A 30 -9.93 -3.84 -9.78
CA ASP A 30 -9.23 -2.66 -10.25
C ASP A 30 -7.83 -3.04 -10.73
N LEU A 31 -7.42 -2.39 -11.81
CA LEU A 31 -6.05 -2.44 -12.28
C LEU A 31 -5.39 -1.11 -11.94
N CYS A 32 -4.25 -1.16 -11.27
CA CYS A 32 -3.54 0.04 -10.86
C CYS A 32 -2.33 0.26 -11.74
N ARG A 33 -1.95 1.53 -11.91
CA ARG A 33 -0.72 1.91 -12.60
C ARG A 33 -0.01 3.00 -11.82
N VAL A 34 1.30 2.84 -11.68
CA VAL A 34 2.20 3.91 -11.25
C VAL A 34 3.18 4.17 -12.38
N ASN A 35 3.25 5.43 -12.82
CA ASN A 35 4.04 5.81 -13.99
C ASN A 35 3.67 4.91 -15.19
N GLN A 36 4.57 4.04 -15.64
CA GLN A 36 4.40 3.14 -16.80
C GLN A 36 4.25 1.68 -16.39
N ARG A 37 4.13 1.38 -15.08
CA ARG A 37 4.07 0.01 -14.56
C ARG A 37 2.73 -0.27 -13.92
N TYR A 38 2.17 -1.43 -14.22
CA TYR A 38 0.94 -1.91 -13.62
C TYR A 38 1.21 -2.69 -12.33
N PHE A 39 0.26 -2.63 -11.41
CA PHE A 39 0.26 -3.37 -10.15
C PHE A 39 -1.17 -3.64 -9.70
N VAL A 40 -1.35 -4.49 -8.71
CA VAL A 40 -2.67 -4.89 -8.21
C VAL A 40 -2.84 -4.73 -6.71
N SER A 41 -1.74 -4.64 -5.95
CA SER A 41 -1.80 -4.63 -4.48
C SER A 41 -1.28 -3.32 -3.88
N SER A 42 0.02 -3.03 -3.98
CA SER A 42 0.61 -1.96 -3.18
C SER A 42 1.86 -1.33 -3.78
N VAL A 43 2.02 -0.05 -3.47
CA VAL A 43 3.26 0.69 -3.60
C VAL A 43 3.63 1.28 -2.25
N GLY A 44 4.86 1.04 -1.82
CA GLY A 44 5.41 1.57 -0.57
C GLY A 44 6.64 2.43 -0.85
N VAL A 45 6.62 3.68 -0.40
CA VAL A 45 7.68 4.68 -0.58
C VAL A 45 8.33 5.00 0.75
N GLY A 46 9.65 5.25 0.75
CA GLY A 46 10.40 5.67 1.92
C GLY A 46 10.99 4.47 2.65
N PHE A 47 10.73 4.35 3.96
CA PHE A 47 11.27 3.28 4.80
C PHE A 47 11.06 1.90 4.18
N ASP A 48 9.87 1.64 3.66
CA ASP A 48 9.48 0.37 3.05
C ASP A 48 10.30 0.04 1.78
N GLY A 49 10.46 1.04 0.91
CA GLY A 49 11.28 0.89 -0.29
C GLY A 49 12.76 0.66 0.02
N GLU A 50 13.30 1.37 1.03
CA GLU A 50 14.69 1.17 1.49
C GLU A 50 14.88 -0.19 2.16
N VAL A 51 13.92 -0.67 2.96
CA VAL A 51 13.93 -2.03 3.53
C VAL A 51 13.94 -3.06 2.42
N ALA A 52 13.01 -2.96 1.46
CA ALA A 52 12.90 -3.90 0.35
C ALA A 52 14.20 -3.94 -0.48
N PHE A 53 14.82 -2.78 -0.73
CA PHE A 53 16.12 -2.69 -1.38
C PHE A 53 17.20 -3.45 -0.61
N HIS A 54 17.33 -3.21 0.70
CA HIS A 54 18.33 -3.86 1.53
C HIS A 54 18.12 -5.36 1.70
N VAL A 55 16.86 -5.82 1.79
CA VAL A 55 16.52 -7.25 1.81
C VAL A 55 16.97 -7.92 0.50
N ASN A 56 16.65 -7.31 -0.64
CA ASN A 56 16.98 -7.85 -1.96
C ASN A 56 18.49 -7.88 -2.24
N GLN A 57 19.26 -6.92 -1.71
CA GLN A 57 20.71 -6.90 -1.86
C GLN A 57 21.48 -7.74 -0.84
N GLY A 58 21.05 -7.74 0.42
CA GLY A 58 21.88 -8.19 1.55
C GLY A 58 21.80 -9.70 1.87
N PHE A 59 20.72 -10.38 1.52
CA PHE A 59 20.40 -11.69 2.11
C PHE A 59 20.24 -12.83 1.09
N ARG A 60 21.04 -12.86 0.02
CA ARG A 60 21.12 -14.04 -0.88
C ARG A 60 21.50 -15.35 -0.14
N ARG A 61 22.04 -15.28 1.09
CA ARG A 61 22.60 -16.42 1.84
C ARG A 61 21.79 -16.87 3.07
N PHE A 62 20.82 -16.07 3.53
CA PHE A 62 19.97 -16.39 4.69
C PHE A 62 18.51 -16.20 4.28
N ARG A 63 17.76 -17.31 4.18
CA ARG A 63 16.34 -17.31 3.80
C ARG A 63 15.47 -17.35 5.06
N GLY A 64 14.34 -16.63 5.03
CA GLY A 64 13.28 -16.73 6.04
C GLY A 64 13.03 -15.46 6.86
N LYS A 65 12.04 -15.55 7.77
CA LYS A 65 11.52 -14.42 8.57
C LYS A 65 12.59 -13.68 9.38
N ALA A 66 13.63 -14.37 9.86
CA ALA A 66 14.70 -13.77 10.64
C ALA A 66 15.59 -12.81 9.82
N ALA A 67 15.91 -13.16 8.57
CA ALA A 67 16.67 -12.30 7.67
C ALA A 67 15.91 -11.02 7.31
N TYR A 68 14.59 -11.16 7.12
CA TYR A 68 13.68 -10.04 6.94
C TYR A 68 13.68 -9.12 8.16
N LEU A 69 13.51 -9.68 9.37
CA LEU A 69 13.54 -8.90 10.62
C LEU A 69 14.86 -8.15 10.80
N CYS A 70 16.00 -8.81 10.60
CA CYS A 70 17.32 -8.18 10.68
C CYS A 70 17.48 -7.02 9.68
N SER A 71 16.96 -7.17 8.46
CA SER A 71 16.99 -6.10 7.45
C SER A 71 16.10 -4.93 7.84
N VAL A 72 14.90 -5.20 8.38
CA VAL A 72 13.99 -4.18 8.91
C VAL A 72 14.69 -3.40 10.02
N PHE A 73 15.29 -4.08 11.00
CA PHE A 73 16.01 -3.40 12.08
C PHE A 73 17.23 -2.62 11.57
N LYS A 74 18.04 -3.19 10.66
CA LYS A 74 19.20 -2.48 10.09
C LYS A 74 18.77 -1.20 9.35
N THR A 75 17.71 -1.29 8.57
CA THR A 75 17.16 -0.13 7.85
C THR A 75 16.57 0.87 8.84
N LEU A 76 15.93 0.41 9.91
CA LEU A 76 15.35 1.26 10.96
C LEU A 76 16.39 2.17 11.61
N PHE A 77 17.62 1.68 11.82
CA PHE A 77 18.71 2.47 12.41
C PHE A 77 19.43 3.39 11.41
N SER A 78 19.24 3.21 10.10
CA SER A 78 19.95 3.97 9.06
C SER A 78 19.04 4.89 8.24
N TYR A 79 17.73 4.66 8.28
CA TYR A 79 16.76 5.41 7.50
C TYR A 79 16.65 6.86 7.98
N GLN A 80 16.69 7.78 7.01
CA GLN A 80 16.41 9.19 7.23
C GLN A 80 15.10 9.55 6.53
N SER A 81 14.16 10.09 7.30
CA SER A 81 12.89 10.58 6.74
C SER A 81 13.15 11.61 5.66
N ARG A 82 12.40 11.52 4.56
CA ARG A 82 12.56 12.40 3.41
C ARG A 82 11.37 13.33 3.28
N ARG A 83 11.61 14.55 2.82
CA ARG A 83 10.52 15.47 2.47
C ARG A 83 9.83 14.94 1.23
N ILE A 84 8.52 14.72 1.36
CA ILE A 84 7.65 14.28 0.28
C ILE A 84 6.53 15.29 0.13
N LYS A 85 6.20 15.60 -1.13
CA LYS A 85 4.98 16.30 -1.51
C LYS A 85 3.99 15.26 -2.03
N LEU A 86 2.85 15.15 -1.38
CA LEU A 86 1.78 14.23 -1.73
C LEU A 86 0.56 15.05 -2.17
N ASN A 87 0.03 14.72 -3.34
CA ASN A 87 -1.25 15.22 -3.84
C ASN A 87 -2.22 14.05 -3.96
N VAL A 88 -3.37 14.14 -3.30
CA VAL A 88 -4.48 13.19 -3.39
C VAL A 88 -5.71 13.95 -3.89
N ASP A 89 -6.08 13.75 -5.15
CA ASP A 89 -7.24 14.40 -5.78
C ASP A 89 -7.31 15.93 -5.57
N GLY A 90 -6.16 16.60 -5.58
CA GLY A 90 -6.05 18.05 -5.40
C GLY A 90 -5.67 18.48 -3.98
N LEU A 91 -5.85 17.63 -2.97
CA LEU A 91 -5.36 17.88 -1.61
C LEU A 91 -3.84 17.72 -1.57
N VAL A 92 -3.12 18.83 -1.43
CA VAL A 92 -1.65 18.85 -1.41
C VAL A 92 -1.14 18.96 0.02
N MET A 93 -0.21 18.08 0.38
CA MET A 93 0.49 18.11 1.67
C MET A 93 1.99 17.92 1.47
N GLU A 94 2.78 18.58 2.31
CA GLU A 94 4.23 18.39 2.37
C GLU A 94 4.65 18.03 3.79
N PHE A 95 5.44 16.97 3.92
CA PHE A 95 5.90 16.51 5.23
C PHE A 95 7.17 15.67 5.12
N ASN A 96 7.89 15.54 6.24
CA ASN A 96 8.95 14.54 6.36
C ASN A 96 8.32 13.17 6.58
N SER A 97 8.34 12.34 5.55
CA SER A 97 7.73 11.03 5.55
C SER A 97 8.69 9.98 6.09
N LEU A 98 8.18 9.14 7.00
CA LEU A 98 8.76 7.83 7.26
C LEU A 98 8.35 6.87 6.14
N LEU A 99 7.07 6.86 5.80
CA LEU A 99 6.48 5.92 4.85
C LEU A 99 5.26 6.53 4.17
N VAL A 100 5.11 6.29 2.87
CA VAL A 100 3.82 6.47 2.18
C VAL A 100 3.48 5.16 1.48
N ALA A 101 2.33 4.57 1.83
CA ALA A 101 1.77 3.41 1.14
C ALA A 101 0.55 3.83 0.34
N VAL A 102 0.55 3.55 -0.95
CA VAL A 102 -0.60 3.69 -1.86
C VAL A 102 -1.02 2.29 -2.26
N THR A 103 -2.22 1.86 -1.86
CA THR A 103 -2.66 0.47 -2.04
C THR A 103 -4.05 0.37 -2.64
N ASN A 104 -4.28 -0.77 -3.27
CA ASN A 104 -5.58 -1.27 -3.73
C ASN A 104 -6.02 -2.51 -2.94
N SER A 105 -5.16 -3.00 -2.02
CA SER A 105 -5.46 -4.13 -1.15
C SER A 105 -5.34 -3.75 0.33
N PRO A 106 -6.07 -4.43 1.24
CA PRO A 106 -6.04 -4.10 2.66
C PRO A 106 -4.69 -4.35 3.32
N THR A 107 -4.01 -5.38 2.84
CA THR A 107 -2.75 -5.87 3.39
C THR A 107 -1.63 -5.82 2.37
N TYR A 108 -0.42 -5.59 2.85
CA TYR A 108 0.80 -5.98 2.14
C TYR A 108 1.92 -6.29 3.15
N GLY A 109 3.02 -6.85 2.67
CA GLY A 109 4.18 -7.16 3.54
C GLY A 109 3.99 -8.39 4.43
N GLY A 110 3.05 -9.29 4.09
CA GLY A 110 2.84 -10.55 4.81
C GLY A 110 1.73 -10.50 5.86
N GLY A 111 0.68 -9.73 5.60
CA GLY A 111 -0.52 -9.65 6.43
C GLY A 111 -0.64 -8.38 7.26
N PHE A 112 0.27 -7.41 7.12
CA PHE A 112 0.10 -6.11 7.77
C PHE A 112 -1.06 -5.37 7.12
N LYS A 113 -2.06 -5.02 7.91
CA LYS A 113 -3.25 -4.31 7.46
C LYS A 113 -2.94 -2.82 7.33
N ILE A 114 -2.12 -2.45 6.37
CA ILE A 114 -1.66 -1.06 6.22
C ILE A 114 -2.83 -0.12 5.91
N ASN A 115 -3.75 -0.55 5.04
CA ASN A 115 -4.99 0.15 4.73
C ASN A 115 -6.19 -0.78 4.95
N PRO A 116 -6.63 -1.03 6.21
CA PRO A 116 -7.59 -2.10 6.52
C PRO A 116 -8.94 -2.03 5.79
N GLU A 117 -9.30 -0.86 5.28
CA GLU A 117 -10.59 -0.56 4.61
C GLU A 117 -10.47 -0.56 3.09
N ALA A 118 -9.29 -0.84 2.54
CA ALA A 118 -9.08 -0.86 1.10
C ALA A 118 -9.83 -2.01 0.44
N LEU A 119 -10.50 -1.72 -0.67
CA LEU A 119 -11.21 -2.70 -1.48
C LEU A 119 -10.56 -2.79 -2.86
N VAL A 120 -10.47 -3.99 -3.40
CA VAL A 120 -9.80 -4.25 -4.68
C VAL A 120 -10.64 -3.91 -5.91
N ASN A 121 -11.86 -3.40 -5.73
CA ASN A 121 -12.90 -3.28 -6.75
C ASN A 121 -13.78 -2.03 -6.60
N ASP A 122 -13.36 -1.05 -5.82
CA ASP A 122 -14.12 0.18 -5.55
C ASP A 122 -13.65 1.39 -6.38
N GLY A 123 -12.58 1.24 -7.15
CA GLY A 123 -12.05 2.26 -8.03
C GLY A 123 -11.31 3.40 -7.33
N PHE A 124 -10.84 3.18 -6.10
CA PHE A 124 -10.01 4.11 -5.33
C PHE A 124 -8.68 3.50 -4.88
N PHE A 125 -7.70 4.36 -4.66
CA PHE A 125 -6.53 4.04 -3.86
C PHE A 125 -6.76 4.44 -2.40
N ASP A 126 -6.32 3.58 -1.50
CA ASP A 126 -6.17 3.91 -0.09
C ASP A 126 -4.71 4.27 0.19
N VAL A 127 -4.51 5.39 0.87
CA VAL A 127 -3.19 5.98 1.12
C VAL A 127 -2.95 6.08 2.61
N CYS A 128 -1.94 5.36 3.11
CA CYS A 128 -1.44 5.49 4.47
C CYS A 128 -0.15 6.29 4.45
N THR A 129 -0.13 7.41 5.15
CA THR A 129 1.10 8.20 5.37
C THR A 129 1.52 8.07 6.82
N ALA A 130 2.81 7.80 7.06
CA ALA A 130 3.43 7.90 8.37
C ALA A 130 4.45 9.03 8.33
N GLN A 131 4.25 10.05 9.16
CA GLN A 131 5.22 11.12 9.34
C GLN A 131 6.47 10.61 10.07
N HIS A 132 7.49 11.46 10.15
CA HIS A 132 8.71 11.16 10.89
C HIS A 132 8.42 10.66 12.32
N MET A 133 8.94 9.47 12.62
CA MET A 133 8.90 8.84 13.92
C MET A 133 10.34 8.52 14.37
N ARG A 134 10.60 8.70 15.66
CA ARG A 134 11.80 8.21 16.32
C ARG A 134 11.72 6.69 16.45
N ILE A 135 12.88 6.04 16.57
CA ILE A 135 12.98 4.57 16.66
C ILE A 135 12.04 3.96 17.72
N PRO A 136 11.91 4.50 18.96
CA PRO A 136 10.98 3.94 19.94
C PRO A 136 9.52 4.03 19.49
N GLU A 137 9.14 5.12 18.81
CA GLU A 137 7.78 5.28 18.28
C GLU A 137 7.50 4.25 17.18
N ILE A 138 8.49 3.96 16.33
CA ILE A 138 8.37 2.94 15.29
C ILE A 138 8.22 1.55 15.92
N ILE A 139 9.05 1.21 16.91
CA ILE A 139 8.96 -0.08 17.63
C ILE A 139 7.59 -0.26 18.26
N CYS A 140 7.02 0.79 18.88
CA CYS A 140 5.67 0.77 19.43
C CYS A 140 4.57 0.70 18.35
N CYS A 141 4.83 1.20 17.14
CA CYS A 141 3.90 1.15 16.02
C CYS A 141 3.81 -0.25 15.37
N LEU A 142 4.93 -0.98 15.28
CA LEU A 142 4.99 -2.31 14.62
C LEU A 142 3.90 -3.31 15.07
N PRO A 143 3.65 -3.54 16.37
CA PRO A 143 2.61 -4.49 16.80
C PRO A 143 1.19 -4.05 16.41
N LEU A 144 0.98 -2.75 16.13
CA LEU A 144 -0.32 -2.20 15.74
C LEU A 144 -0.64 -2.43 14.26
N LEU A 145 0.34 -2.80 13.42
CA LEU A 145 0.15 -3.01 11.98
C LEU A 145 -0.67 -4.28 11.66
N MET A 146 -0.50 -5.34 12.45
CA MET A 146 -1.25 -6.60 12.26
C MET A 146 -2.76 -6.42 12.46
N PRO A 147 -3.24 -5.79 13.55
CA PRO A 147 -4.66 -5.49 13.70
C PRO A 147 -5.12 -4.27 12.88
N GLY A 148 -4.20 -3.45 12.36
CA GLY A 148 -4.52 -2.20 11.64
C GLY A 148 -4.80 -1.02 12.57
N TRP A 149 -4.36 -1.08 13.83
CA TRP A 149 -4.59 -0.03 14.84
C TRP A 149 -3.63 1.15 14.74
N HIS A 150 -2.59 1.06 13.91
CA HIS A 150 -1.67 2.17 13.62
C HIS A 150 -2.41 3.40 13.07
N ARG A 151 -3.57 3.22 12.42
CA ARG A 151 -4.45 4.29 11.95
C ARG A 151 -4.90 5.27 13.03
N ASN A 152 -4.86 4.86 14.31
CA ASN A 152 -5.25 5.71 15.44
C ASN A 152 -4.09 6.59 15.95
N LEU A 153 -2.88 6.43 15.41
CA LEU A 153 -1.72 7.22 15.82
C LEU A 153 -1.77 8.60 15.17
N LYS A 154 -1.49 9.66 15.94
CA LYS A 154 -1.49 11.06 15.46
C LYS A 154 -0.54 11.32 14.28
N LYS A 155 0.50 10.51 14.13
CA LYS A 155 1.51 10.60 13.08
C LYS A 155 1.16 9.79 11.83
N VAL A 156 0.05 9.08 11.85
CA VAL A 156 -0.48 8.30 10.72
C VAL A 156 -1.70 9.03 10.18
N ARG A 157 -1.78 9.17 8.86
CA ARG A 157 -2.99 9.65 8.17
C ARG A 157 -3.42 8.63 7.14
N MET A 158 -4.72 8.39 7.10
CA MET A 158 -5.39 7.55 6.11
C MET A 158 -6.14 8.46 5.17
N LEU A 159 -5.91 8.32 3.86
CA LEU A 159 -6.58 9.09 2.82
C LEU A 159 -7.10 8.12 1.76
N LYS A 160 -8.05 8.58 0.96
CA LYS A 160 -8.60 7.81 -0.15
C LYS A 160 -8.76 8.72 -1.36
N GLY A 161 -8.36 8.25 -2.54
CA GLY A 161 -8.44 9.05 -3.77
C GLY A 161 -8.07 8.28 -5.03
N ARG A 162 -8.22 8.88 -6.21
CA ARG A 162 -8.07 8.20 -7.51
C ARG A 162 -6.82 8.64 -8.26
N GLN A 163 -6.48 9.92 -8.14
CA GLN A 163 -5.26 10.51 -8.69
C GLN A 163 -4.33 10.85 -7.55
N ILE A 164 -3.25 10.08 -7.45
CA ILE A 164 -2.20 10.30 -6.46
C ILE A 164 -0.94 10.75 -7.21
N ILE A 165 -0.32 11.83 -6.73
CA ILE A 165 1.00 12.25 -7.20
C ILE A 165 1.91 12.38 -5.98
N LEU A 166 3.04 11.70 -6.03
CA LEU A 166 4.06 11.74 -4.99
C LEU A 166 5.35 12.27 -5.60
N GLU A 167 5.91 13.32 -4.99
CA GLU A 167 7.13 13.99 -5.46
C GLU A 167 8.14 14.13 -4.32
N SER A 168 9.43 14.06 -4.65
CA SER A 168 10.53 14.36 -3.74
C SER A 168 11.65 15.10 -4.47
N ASP A 169 12.48 15.82 -3.71
CA ASP A 169 13.63 16.57 -4.21
C ASP A 169 14.74 15.66 -4.74
N ARG A 170 14.84 14.45 -4.18
CA ARG A 170 15.82 13.42 -4.54
C ARG A 170 15.11 12.10 -4.89
N PRO A 171 15.76 11.22 -5.68
CA PRO A 171 15.20 9.90 -5.91
C PRO A 171 15.04 9.15 -4.59
N PHE A 172 13.89 8.49 -4.42
CA PHE A 172 13.63 7.56 -3.34
C PHE A 172 13.51 6.15 -3.88
N TYR A 173 13.69 5.17 -3.00
CA TYR A 173 13.31 3.80 -3.29
C TYR A 173 11.82 3.61 -3.02
N TYR A 174 11.18 2.81 -3.86
CA TYR A 174 9.84 2.33 -3.63
C TYR A 174 9.73 0.86 -3.98
N GLN A 175 8.87 0.15 -3.27
CA GLN A 175 8.45 -1.20 -3.62
C GLN A 175 7.14 -1.13 -4.43
N LEU A 176 7.02 -1.97 -5.45
CA LEU A 176 5.86 -2.15 -6.32
C LEU A 176 5.53 -3.64 -6.36
N ASP A 177 4.50 -4.08 -5.64
CA ASP A 177 4.13 -5.50 -5.48
C ASP A 177 5.34 -6.42 -5.15
N GLY A 178 6.32 -5.90 -4.39
CA GLY A 178 7.54 -6.61 -3.99
C GLY A 178 8.77 -6.39 -4.89
N GLU A 179 8.65 -5.73 -6.04
CA GLU A 179 9.79 -5.28 -6.84
C GLU A 179 10.31 -3.93 -6.35
N VAL A 180 11.63 -3.74 -6.34
CA VAL A 180 12.25 -2.48 -5.87
C VAL A 180 12.67 -1.62 -7.05
N LEU A 181 12.23 -0.37 -7.04
CA LEU A 181 12.48 0.62 -8.07
C LEU A 181 12.89 1.96 -7.43
N THR A 182 13.32 2.91 -8.26
CA THR A 182 13.63 4.26 -7.82
C THR A 182 13.12 5.29 -8.82
N ASP A 183 12.58 6.39 -8.30
CA ASP A 183 12.11 7.53 -9.08
C ASP A 183 12.08 8.77 -8.17
N LYS A 184 11.88 9.94 -8.76
CA LYS A 184 11.61 11.20 -8.04
C LYS A 184 10.12 11.54 -7.97
N THR A 185 9.36 11.07 -8.97
CA THR A 185 7.94 11.37 -9.10
C THR A 185 7.18 10.10 -9.44
N LEU A 186 6.15 9.81 -8.64
CA LEU A 186 5.21 8.71 -8.90
C LEU A 186 3.83 9.30 -9.18
N ARG A 187 3.26 8.92 -10.33
CA ARG A 187 1.91 9.29 -10.74
C ARG A 187 1.06 8.04 -10.79
N PHE A 188 0.03 7.99 -9.95
CA PHE A 188 -0.85 6.85 -9.83
C PHE A 188 -2.12 7.08 -10.64
N THR A 189 -2.58 6.02 -11.30
CA THR A 189 -3.85 5.98 -12.02
C THR A 189 -4.50 4.65 -11.74
N ILE A 190 -5.77 4.67 -11.38
CA ILE A 190 -6.58 3.46 -11.21
C ILE A 190 -7.50 3.29 -12.42
N PHE A 191 -7.63 2.05 -12.87
CA PHE A 191 -8.56 1.63 -13.91
C PHE A 191 -9.62 0.75 -13.24
N PRO A 192 -10.76 1.33 -12.85
CA PRO A 192 -11.78 0.63 -12.08
C PRO A 192 -12.27 -0.60 -12.83
N GLN A 193 -12.31 -1.75 -12.14
CA GLN A 193 -12.92 -2.99 -12.64
C GLN A 193 -12.37 -3.46 -14.01
N ALA A 194 -11.13 -3.09 -14.33
CA ALA A 194 -10.52 -3.35 -15.63
C ALA A 194 -9.89 -4.74 -15.76
N LEU A 195 -9.58 -5.41 -14.64
CA LEU A 195 -8.98 -6.73 -14.63
C LEU A 195 -10.03 -7.80 -14.27
N LEU A 196 -10.13 -8.82 -15.12
CA LEU A 196 -11.01 -9.97 -14.88
C LEU A 196 -10.26 -11.05 -14.09
N PHE A 197 -10.81 -11.45 -12.94
CA PHE A 197 -10.20 -12.45 -12.07
C PHE A 197 -11.18 -13.58 -11.75
N LYS A 198 -10.81 -14.83 -12.07
CA LYS A 198 -11.66 -16.01 -11.85
C LYS A 198 -11.52 -16.52 -10.41
N GLY A 199 -12.66 -16.73 -9.74
CA GLY A 199 -12.72 -17.30 -8.39
C GLY A 199 -12.36 -16.33 -7.27
N ALA A 200 -12.16 -15.05 -7.58
CA ALA A 200 -12.07 -14.03 -6.55
C ALA A 200 -13.40 -13.92 -5.79
N LYS A 201 -13.33 -13.65 -4.49
CA LYS A 201 -14.48 -13.21 -3.69
C LYS A 201 -14.15 -11.83 -3.18
N VAL A 202 -14.94 -10.86 -3.62
CA VAL A 202 -14.78 -9.44 -3.29
C VAL A 202 -16.03 -8.93 -2.61
N GLU A 203 -15.89 -7.88 -1.80
CA GLU A 203 -17.05 -7.26 -1.19
C GLU A 203 -17.90 -6.58 -2.27
N PRO A 204 -19.24 -6.67 -2.20
CA PRO A 204 -20.11 -5.93 -3.11
C PRO A 204 -19.93 -4.43 -2.88
N THR A 205 -19.53 -3.69 -3.91
CA THR A 205 -19.47 -2.22 -3.87
C THR A 205 -20.81 -1.64 -4.31
N SER A 206 -21.38 -0.73 -3.52
CA SER A 206 -22.75 -0.20 -3.69
C SER A 206 -22.87 0.98 -4.65
N ALA A 207 -21.76 1.46 -5.21
CA ALA A 207 -21.73 2.63 -6.09
C ALA A 207 -21.03 2.29 -7.41
N ASP A 208 -21.50 2.90 -8.51
CA ASP A 208 -20.69 3.04 -9.70
C ASP A 208 -19.45 3.88 -9.31
N PRO A 209 -18.24 3.31 -9.34
CA PRO A 209 -17.03 4.03 -8.95
C PRO A 209 -16.89 5.33 -9.75
N LEU A 210 -17.42 5.41 -10.96
CA LEU A 210 -17.32 6.59 -11.83
C LEU A 210 -18.34 7.69 -11.49
N ALA A 211 -19.37 7.40 -10.67
CA ALA A 211 -20.42 8.34 -10.29
C ALA A 211 -20.21 8.97 -8.90
N GLU A 212 -19.29 8.45 -8.09
CA GLU A 212 -19.07 8.93 -6.72
C GLU A 212 -18.22 10.23 -6.71
N ASP A 213 -18.81 11.32 -6.24
CA ASP A 213 -18.14 12.63 -6.10
C ASP A 213 -17.14 12.61 -4.94
N VAL A 214 -15.88 12.96 -5.23
CA VAL A 214 -14.76 12.96 -4.27
C VAL A 214 -14.74 14.24 -3.42
N SER A 215 -15.46 15.28 -3.83
CA SER A 215 -15.48 16.61 -3.21
C SER A 215 -15.88 16.65 -1.72
N PRO A 216 -16.82 15.82 -1.21
CA PRO A 216 -17.21 15.85 0.21
C PRO A 216 -16.09 15.36 1.14
N ARG A 217 -15.26 14.43 0.69
CA ARG A 217 -14.20 13.79 1.53
C ARG A 217 -12.95 14.67 1.67
N ILE A 218 -12.69 15.54 0.69
CA ILE A 218 -11.61 16.54 0.76
C ILE A 218 -11.85 17.52 1.93
N LYS A 219 -13.11 17.91 2.16
CA LYS A 219 -13.46 18.85 3.25
C LYS A 219 -13.24 18.30 4.65
N GLU A 220 -13.44 16.99 4.86
CA GLU A 220 -13.15 16.36 6.16
C GLU A 220 -11.64 16.26 6.43
N ALA A 221 -10.84 16.02 5.38
CA ALA A 221 -9.38 16.02 5.50
C ALA A 221 -8.80 17.42 5.76
N GLU A 222 -9.39 18.48 5.19
CA GLU A 222 -9.03 19.87 5.47
C GLU A 222 -9.37 20.30 6.91
N ALA A 223 -10.46 19.79 7.49
CA ALA A 223 -10.84 20.10 8.88
C ALA A 223 -9.88 19.49 9.93
N LEU A 224 -9.00 18.57 9.52
CA LEU A 224 -7.98 17.93 10.36
C LEU A 224 -6.56 18.47 10.11
N ALA A 225 -6.41 19.47 9.23
CA ALA A 225 -5.16 20.17 8.93
C ALA A 225 -4.95 21.39 9.84
#